data_AF-A0A4R8T265-F1
#
_entry.id   AF-A0A4R8T265-F1
#
_cell.length_a   1.000
_cell.length_b   1.000
_cell.length_c   1.000
_cell.angle_alpha   90.00
_cell.angle_beta   90.00
_cell.angle_gamma   90.00
#
_symmetry.space_group_name_H-M   'P 1'
#
loop_
_entity.id
_entity.type
_entity.pdbx_description
1 polymer ?
#
loop_
_entity_poly.entity_id
_entity_poly.type
_entity_poly.pdbx_seq_one_letter_code
_entity_poly.pdbx_strand_id
1 'polypeptide(L)'
;MLCPSLSPFVFLGLVSLASGRVLSARGGDVAVLDRWKPHDQVAVFQERASAGVHGELELRFKPWLNVGGGCLPYAAVDKDGNHGMGLRPTGDDDGDCGDATKGQLYARVGTSNGRTGIVYSWYQPKIQTDSESHKHSYSSIVVWVHSDKCDATADDHRVVGVSYSNGKDTYDKALSPGTLYAAGSTAGNTHPVVGHDGQVNVFPSRNGAEHALYPPLIDWDRLPPLATEQLNGMQYQHARCPFNDGNIQASLDAAFNADFYADLKAEPDDCKAETPKPAAPATFKVVDLECMKQGPESGSSTCPFSLAQDDGTTLDETDAEAILRHMTAQTFLRYVKGDRAALTDTCVFYTKAVTAANAATGLAVAATDWACRESQKPRYTAWNLFPNSYDASIHKGVRDFFAMFTPGSWLDPVRKKQQEFEKTLPKGVVPPSVRYFQQMSEAMAEACFGKVIIMTETPSELALYEPGKKYQDISFNNVFWSHERPVLQRKVKSGEIQLYALDADTKEAWEIVDVDTFRLGPLTKFRRDLHSESAHQILGTFEQSQVQARDNVCPRSGLASQPPGQDWFGSYGSNGW
;
A
#
# COMPACT_ATOMS: atom_id res chain seq x y z
N MET A 1 11.02 -24.34 58.52
CA MET A 1 10.78 -23.08 57.77
C MET A 1 11.38 -23.24 56.37
N LEU A 2 10.92 -22.48 55.37
CA LEU A 2 11.21 -22.75 53.96
C LEU A 2 12.33 -21.87 53.38
N CYS A 3 13.16 -22.48 52.53
CA CYS A 3 13.84 -21.88 51.36
C CYS A 3 14.85 -20.73 51.57
N PRO A 4 15.63 -20.35 50.53
CA PRO A 4 15.78 -20.99 49.21
C PRO A 4 17.20 -21.56 48.92
N SER A 5 17.29 -22.37 47.86
CA SER A 5 18.55 -22.74 47.19
C SER A 5 18.87 -21.77 46.06
N LEU A 6 20.16 -21.59 45.74
CA LEU A 6 20.62 -20.84 44.56
C LEU A 6 21.06 -21.83 43.46
N SER A 7 20.31 -21.86 42.36
CA SER A 7 20.72 -22.56 41.12
C SER A 7 21.34 -21.59 40.13
N PRO A 8 22.48 -21.93 39.49
CA PRO A 8 23.04 -21.11 38.42
C PRO A 8 22.25 -21.29 37.12
N PHE A 9 21.75 -20.20 36.55
CA PHE A 9 21.17 -20.22 35.20
C PHE A 9 22.30 -20.19 34.15
N VAL A 10 22.46 -21.32 33.43
CA VAL A 10 23.29 -21.37 32.23
C VAL A 10 22.54 -20.65 31.10
N PHE A 11 23.05 -19.49 30.67
CA PHE A 11 22.56 -18.82 29.47
C PHE A 11 22.99 -19.59 28.21
N LEU A 12 22.17 -20.57 27.82
CA LEU A 12 22.16 -21.12 26.47
C LEU A 12 21.60 -20.06 25.51
N GLY A 13 22.50 -19.27 24.92
CA GLY A 13 22.13 -18.37 23.83
C GLY A 13 21.67 -19.18 22.62
N LEU A 14 20.39 -19.09 22.26
CA LEU A 14 19.89 -19.64 21.01
C LEU A 14 20.46 -18.80 19.85
N VAL A 15 21.56 -19.29 19.26
CA VAL A 15 21.91 -18.93 17.89
C VAL A 15 20.77 -19.43 17.01
N SER A 16 19.97 -18.51 16.48
CA SER A 16 18.92 -18.84 15.51
C SER A 16 19.57 -19.25 14.20
N LEU A 17 19.90 -20.54 14.08
CA LEU A 17 20.29 -21.15 12.82
C LEU A 17 19.08 -21.09 11.88
N ALA A 18 19.09 -20.07 11.01
CA ALA A 18 18.20 -19.97 9.86
C ALA A 18 18.53 -21.11 8.89
N SER A 19 18.00 -22.30 9.19
CA SER A 19 18.14 -23.50 8.37
C SER A 19 17.48 -23.26 7.01
N GLY A 20 18.28 -22.78 6.05
CA GLY A 20 17.86 -22.50 4.69
C GLY A 20 17.15 -23.72 4.12
N ARG A 21 15.84 -23.60 3.90
CA ARG A 21 15.05 -24.67 3.31
C ARG A 21 15.48 -24.82 1.86
N VAL A 22 15.88 -26.02 1.48
CA VAL A 22 15.87 -26.41 0.07
C VAL A 22 14.45 -26.18 -0.45
N LEU A 23 14.31 -25.63 -1.66
CA LEU A 23 13.02 -25.43 -2.31
C LEU A 23 12.41 -26.80 -2.66
N SER A 24 11.75 -27.41 -1.67
CA SER A 24 10.98 -28.63 -1.85
C SER A 24 9.91 -28.38 -2.91
N ALA A 25 9.86 -29.25 -3.91
CA ALA A 25 8.89 -29.17 -4.99
C ALA A 25 7.47 -28.97 -4.43
N ARG A 26 6.81 -27.90 -4.86
CA ARG A 26 5.43 -27.58 -4.48
C ARG A 26 4.45 -28.35 -5.38
N GLY A 27 3.17 -27.97 -5.35
CA GLY A 27 2.34 -28.20 -6.54
C GLY A 27 3.01 -27.59 -7.78
N GLY A 28 2.65 -28.09 -8.96
CA GLY A 28 3.20 -27.59 -10.23
C GLY A 28 2.96 -26.09 -10.44
N ASP A 29 3.62 -25.51 -11.43
CA ASP A 29 3.54 -24.07 -11.70
C ASP A 29 2.08 -23.62 -11.95
N VAL A 30 1.57 -22.67 -11.15
CA VAL A 30 0.19 -22.13 -11.23
C VAL A 30 0.19 -20.61 -11.20
N ALA A 31 -0.27 -20.01 -12.31
CA ALA A 31 -0.53 -18.58 -12.45
C ALA A 31 -1.83 -18.15 -11.76
N VAL A 32 -1.89 -16.91 -11.29
CA VAL A 32 -3.15 -16.30 -10.82
C VAL A 32 -4.12 -16.21 -11.99
N LEU A 33 -5.36 -16.65 -11.78
CA LEU A 33 -6.40 -16.77 -12.81
C LEU A 33 -5.96 -17.54 -14.09
N ASP A 34 -4.96 -18.43 -13.99
CA ASP A 34 -4.34 -19.16 -15.11
C ASP A 34 -3.79 -18.25 -16.24
N ARG A 35 -3.40 -17.02 -15.92
CA ARG A 35 -2.89 -16.03 -16.89
C ARG A 35 -1.46 -16.35 -17.33
N TRP A 36 -1.36 -17.11 -18.41
CA TRP A 36 -0.09 -17.51 -19.02
C TRP A 36 0.19 -16.87 -20.38
N LYS A 37 1.48 -16.71 -20.68
CA LYS A 37 2.00 -16.31 -21.99
C LYS A 37 3.28 -17.08 -22.31
N PRO A 38 3.63 -17.34 -23.59
CA PRO A 38 4.99 -17.70 -23.97
C PRO A 38 5.99 -16.67 -23.42
N HIS A 39 7.16 -17.13 -22.96
CA HIS A 39 8.15 -16.29 -22.25
C HIS A 39 8.66 -15.14 -23.12
N ASP A 40 8.83 -15.39 -24.42
CA ASP A 40 9.22 -14.43 -25.46
C ASP A 40 8.13 -13.38 -25.79
N GLN A 41 6.89 -13.62 -25.37
CA GLN A 41 5.73 -12.77 -25.65
C GLN A 41 5.30 -11.91 -24.44
N VAL A 42 5.90 -12.13 -23.26
CA VAL A 42 5.73 -11.23 -22.11
C VAL A 42 6.26 -9.84 -22.49
N ALA A 43 5.45 -8.81 -22.31
CA ALA A 43 5.83 -7.44 -22.68
C ALA A 43 6.68 -6.79 -21.58
N VAL A 44 7.91 -6.40 -21.94
CA VAL A 44 8.87 -5.72 -21.06
C VAL A 44 8.36 -4.34 -20.66
N PHE A 45 8.42 -4.02 -19.37
CA PHE A 45 8.15 -2.70 -18.84
C PHE A 45 9.28 -1.72 -19.18
N GLN A 46 8.90 -0.51 -19.60
CA GLN A 46 9.84 0.61 -19.73
C GLN A 46 10.43 0.98 -18.35
N GLU A 47 11.66 1.49 -18.33
CA GLU A 47 12.36 1.84 -17.10
C GLU A 47 11.59 2.87 -16.27
N ARG A 48 11.27 2.51 -15.02
CA ARG A 48 10.47 3.30 -14.08
C ARG A 48 10.86 2.98 -12.64
N ALA A 49 11.42 3.97 -11.95
CA ALA A 49 11.52 4.01 -10.50
C ALA A 49 10.43 4.91 -9.89
N SER A 50 10.22 4.82 -8.58
CA SER A 50 9.38 5.75 -7.81
C SER A 50 10.04 7.11 -7.62
N ALA A 51 9.23 8.11 -7.26
CA ALA A 51 9.74 9.44 -6.92
C ALA A 51 10.25 9.47 -5.48
N GLY A 52 11.35 10.20 -5.24
CA GLY A 52 12.00 10.29 -3.94
C GLY A 52 13.04 9.19 -3.69
N VAL A 53 13.67 9.27 -2.52
CA VAL A 53 14.94 8.61 -2.19
C VAL A 53 14.99 7.12 -2.54
N HIS A 54 13.92 6.34 -2.35
CA HIS A 54 13.94 4.90 -2.67
C HIS A 54 14.17 4.63 -4.17
N GLY A 55 13.40 5.26 -5.05
CA GLY A 55 13.57 5.08 -6.50
C GLY A 55 14.85 5.72 -7.04
N GLU A 56 15.29 6.82 -6.42
CA GLU A 56 16.58 7.45 -6.71
C GLU A 56 17.76 6.53 -6.34
N LEU A 57 17.70 5.85 -5.19
CA LEU A 57 18.66 4.82 -4.78
C LEU A 57 18.65 3.63 -5.76
N GLU A 58 17.46 3.17 -6.17
CA GLU A 58 17.30 2.07 -7.12
C GLU A 58 17.96 2.36 -8.47
N LEU A 59 17.84 3.58 -8.99
CA LEU A 59 18.55 4.01 -10.20
C LEU A 59 20.06 4.18 -9.94
N ARG A 60 20.45 4.89 -8.86
CA ARG A 60 21.84 5.22 -8.53
C ARG A 60 22.74 4.01 -8.32
N PHE A 61 22.18 2.90 -7.83
CA PHE A 61 22.90 1.66 -7.55
C PHE A 61 22.50 0.49 -8.47
N LYS A 62 21.76 0.77 -9.56
CA LYS A 62 21.28 -0.22 -10.54
C LYS A 62 22.44 -1.07 -11.10
N PRO A 63 22.47 -2.41 -10.90
CA PRO A 63 23.59 -3.25 -11.31
C PRO A 63 23.68 -3.49 -12.83
N TRP A 64 24.90 -3.73 -13.30
CA TRP A 64 25.25 -4.29 -14.60
C TRP A 64 25.39 -5.81 -14.50
N LEU A 65 24.83 -6.58 -15.44
CA LEU A 65 24.86 -8.05 -15.43
C LEU A 65 25.63 -8.62 -16.63
N ASN A 66 26.82 -9.16 -16.40
CA ASN A 66 27.50 -10.02 -17.36
C ASN A 66 26.91 -11.44 -17.31
N VAL A 67 26.36 -11.94 -18.42
CA VAL A 67 25.91 -13.34 -18.54
C VAL A 67 26.90 -14.14 -19.38
N GLY A 68 27.42 -15.25 -18.83
CA GLY A 68 28.43 -16.10 -19.45
C GLY A 68 27.95 -17.50 -19.86
N GLY A 69 26.68 -17.83 -19.64
CA GLY A 69 26.05 -19.11 -19.94
C GLY A 69 24.58 -19.13 -19.51
N GLY A 70 23.81 -20.13 -19.94
CA GLY A 70 22.38 -20.25 -19.68
C GLY A 70 21.52 -19.09 -20.21
N CYS A 71 20.27 -19.05 -19.74
CA CYS A 71 19.32 -18.02 -20.16
C CYS A 71 19.72 -16.60 -19.75
N LEU A 72 19.47 -15.65 -20.66
CA LEU A 72 19.43 -14.23 -20.30
C LEU A 72 18.20 -13.93 -19.42
N PRO A 73 18.14 -12.76 -18.74
CA PRO A 73 16.93 -12.29 -18.07
C PRO A 73 15.76 -12.12 -19.05
N TYR A 74 14.55 -12.39 -18.57
CA TYR A 74 13.28 -12.11 -19.26
C TYR A 74 12.34 -11.34 -18.32
N ALA A 75 11.35 -10.63 -18.88
CA ALA A 75 10.19 -10.19 -18.11
C ALA A 75 9.42 -11.42 -17.59
N ALA A 76 9.21 -11.49 -16.27
CA ALA A 76 8.43 -12.55 -15.63
C ALA A 76 6.92 -12.41 -15.90
N VAL A 77 6.45 -11.17 -16.00
CA VAL A 77 5.02 -10.82 -16.08
C VAL A 77 4.84 -9.52 -16.87
N ASP A 78 3.70 -9.37 -17.56
CA ASP A 78 3.34 -8.13 -18.27
C ASP A 78 2.23 -7.32 -17.57
N LYS A 79 1.91 -6.14 -18.12
CA LYS A 79 0.97 -5.17 -17.54
C LYS A 79 -0.43 -5.70 -17.26
N ASP A 80 -0.85 -6.76 -17.96
CA ASP A 80 -2.18 -7.35 -17.85
C ASP A 80 -2.19 -8.56 -16.90
N GLY A 81 -1.08 -8.80 -16.20
CA GLY A 81 -0.89 -9.90 -15.26
C GLY A 81 -0.55 -11.25 -15.91
N ASN A 82 -0.21 -11.29 -17.21
CA ASN A 82 0.17 -12.56 -17.83
C ASN A 82 1.59 -12.93 -17.44
N HIS A 83 1.77 -14.06 -16.75
CA HIS A 83 3.09 -14.58 -16.41
C HIS A 83 3.67 -15.38 -17.59
N GLY A 84 4.99 -15.26 -17.81
CA GLY A 84 5.71 -16.11 -18.74
C GLY A 84 5.66 -17.56 -18.27
N MET A 85 5.23 -18.50 -19.12
CA MET A 85 5.03 -19.91 -18.77
C MET A 85 6.32 -20.71 -18.55
N GLY A 86 7.47 -20.04 -18.50
CA GLY A 86 8.80 -20.65 -18.46
C GLY A 86 9.14 -21.40 -19.75
N LEU A 87 10.41 -21.78 -19.89
CA LEU A 87 10.87 -22.73 -20.89
C LEU A 87 10.97 -24.12 -20.28
N ARG A 88 10.67 -25.15 -21.07
CA ARG A 88 11.03 -26.52 -20.69
C ARG A 88 12.57 -26.64 -20.76
N PRO A 89 13.25 -27.19 -19.74
CA PRO A 89 14.69 -27.46 -19.82
C PRO A 89 14.95 -28.66 -20.73
N THR A 90 15.08 -28.36 -22.02
CA THR A 90 15.34 -29.27 -23.13
C THR A 90 16.09 -28.51 -24.22
N GLY A 91 16.94 -29.20 -24.99
CA GLY A 91 17.90 -28.56 -25.90
C GLY A 91 19.12 -28.06 -25.13
N ASP A 92 19.79 -27.05 -25.65
CA ASP A 92 20.93 -26.39 -25.01
C ASP A 92 20.47 -25.51 -23.82
N ASP A 93 21.37 -25.13 -22.91
CA ASP A 93 21.01 -24.42 -21.66
C ASP A 93 20.60 -22.95 -21.88
N ASP A 94 21.16 -22.28 -22.89
CA ASP A 94 20.77 -20.96 -23.39
C ASP A 94 19.67 -21.01 -24.49
N GLY A 95 19.38 -22.22 -25.00
CA GLY A 95 18.45 -22.45 -26.11
C GLY A 95 17.06 -21.85 -25.87
N ASP A 96 16.54 -21.13 -26.87
CA ASP A 96 15.29 -20.35 -26.86
C ASP A 96 15.20 -19.21 -25.82
N CYS A 97 16.28 -18.90 -25.09
CA CYS A 97 16.33 -17.80 -24.10
C CYS A 97 17.54 -16.85 -24.24
N GLY A 98 18.05 -16.69 -25.47
CA GLY A 98 19.16 -15.79 -25.80
C GLY A 98 18.79 -14.34 -26.21
N ASP A 99 17.51 -13.93 -26.16
CA ASP A 99 17.09 -12.61 -26.64
C ASP A 99 17.18 -11.53 -25.53
N ALA A 100 18.28 -10.76 -25.57
CA ALA A 100 18.54 -9.68 -24.64
C ALA A 100 17.48 -8.56 -24.64
N THR A 101 16.66 -8.42 -25.69
CA THR A 101 15.58 -7.41 -25.76
C THR A 101 14.39 -7.74 -24.85
N LYS A 102 14.34 -8.97 -24.32
CA LYS A 102 13.29 -9.45 -23.41
C LYS A 102 13.61 -9.19 -21.93
N GLY A 103 14.81 -8.72 -21.62
CA GLY A 103 15.29 -8.52 -20.26
C GLY A 103 14.47 -7.51 -19.46
N GLN A 104 14.18 -7.88 -18.22
CA GLN A 104 13.72 -6.96 -17.18
C GLN A 104 14.67 -7.07 -15.97
N LEU A 105 14.87 -5.95 -15.28
CA LEU A 105 15.39 -5.93 -13.92
C LEU A 105 14.27 -5.47 -13.00
N TYR A 106 13.96 -6.24 -11.97
CA TYR A 106 13.03 -5.85 -10.90
C TYR A 106 13.83 -5.28 -9.73
N ALA A 107 13.31 -4.23 -9.08
CA ALA A 107 13.93 -3.60 -7.93
C ALA A 107 12.94 -3.37 -6.78
N ARG A 108 13.43 -3.44 -5.54
CA ARG A 108 12.68 -3.05 -4.34
C ARG A 108 13.59 -2.68 -3.17
N VAL A 109 13.45 -1.46 -2.65
CA VAL A 109 14.07 -1.03 -1.37
C VAL A 109 13.33 -1.63 -0.16
N GLY A 110 14.09 -2.00 0.88
CA GLY A 110 13.56 -2.31 2.21
C GLY A 110 14.64 -2.18 3.28
N THR A 111 14.34 -2.63 4.51
CA THR A 111 15.31 -2.59 5.62
C THR A 111 15.46 -3.92 6.35
N SER A 112 16.64 -4.17 6.90
CA SER A 112 16.88 -5.22 7.90
C SER A 112 17.87 -4.70 8.94
N ASN A 113 17.67 -5.05 10.21
CA ASN A 113 18.53 -4.63 11.33
C ASN A 113 18.78 -3.11 11.39
N GLY A 114 17.78 -2.31 10.97
CA GLY A 114 17.86 -0.84 10.93
C GLY A 114 18.66 -0.25 9.76
N ARG A 115 19.08 -1.07 8.78
CA ARG A 115 19.86 -0.62 7.61
C ARG A 115 19.09 -0.81 6.31
N THR A 116 19.31 0.08 5.36
CA THR A 116 18.67 0.07 4.02
C THR A 116 19.38 -0.87 3.06
N GLY A 117 18.60 -1.76 2.44
CA GLY A 117 19.05 -2.69 1.41
C GLY A 117 18.14 -2.62 0.18
N ILE A 118 18.74 -2.64 -1.01
CA ILE A 118 18.04 -2.59 -2.30
C ILE A 118 18.12 -3.98 -2.93
N VAL A 119 16.97 -4.66 -3.05
CA VAL A 119 16.89 -5.97 -3.70
C VAL A 119 16.73 -5.77 -5.20
N TYR A 120 17.71 -6.23 -5.97
CA TYR A 120 17.67 -6.28 -7.44
C TYR A 120 17.51 -7.73 -7.88
N SER A 121 16.63 -8.01 -8.83
CA SER A 121 16.36 -9.38 -9.27
C SER A 121 16.03 -9.52 -10.75
N TRP A 122 16.50 -10.61 -11.33
CA TRP A 122 16.24 -11.06 -12.69
C TRP A 122 15.47 -12.38 -12.67
N TYR A 123 14.63 -12.58 -13.69
CA TYR A 123 13.91 -13.83 -13.92
C TYR A 123 14.48 -14.54 -15.16
N GLN A 124 14.71 -15.85 -15.06
CA GLN A 124 15.11 -16.70 -16.18
C GLN A 124 13.96 -17.67 -16.55
N PRO A 125 13.64 -17.87 -17.86
CA PRO A 125 12.58 -18.78 -18.29
C PRO A 125 12.77 -20.24 -17.87
N LYS A 126 14.02 -20.72 -17.86
CA LYS A 126 14.45 -22.05 -17.37
C LYS A 126 15.78 -21.90 -16.63
N ILE A 127 16.15 -22.96 -15.92
CA ILE A 127 17.54 -23.26 -15.60
C ILE A 127 17.82 -24.72 -15.95
N GLN A 128 19.05 -25.02 -16.38
CA GLN A 128 19.43 -26.33 -16.89
C GLN A 128 20.91 -26.61 -16.61
N THR A 129 21.20 -27.23 -15.45
CA THR A 129 22.54 -27.63 -15.02
C THR A 129 22.59 -29.13 -14.70
N ASP A 130 23.79 -29.66 -14.42
CA ASP A 130 23.98 -31.04 -13.94
C ASP A 130 23.28 -31.34 -12.60
N SER A 131 22.96 -30.30 -11.82
CA SER A 131 22.39 -30.42 -10.46
C SER A 131 20.92 -30.01 -10.37
N GLU A 132 20.45 -29.11 -11.24
CA GLU A 132 19.13 -28.51 -11.16
C GLU A 132 18.60 -28.13 -12.57
N SER A 133 17.39 -28.58 -12.90
CA SER A 133 16.84 -28.49 -14.24
C SER A 133 15.31 -28.34 -14.20
N HIS A 134 14.81 -27.11 -14.36
CA HIS A 134 13.38 -26.80 -14.27
C HIS A 134 12.97 -25.52 -15.02
N LYS A 135 11.65 -25.34 -15.18
CA LYS A 135 11.04 -24.06 -15.55
C LYS A 135 11.26 -23.02 -14.43
N HIS A 136 11.36 -21.76 -14.81
CA HIS A 136 11.43 -20.59 -13.92
C HIS A 136 12.66 -20.59 -13.01
N SER A 137 13.45 -19.51 -13.03
CA SER A 137 14.40 -19.22 -11.95
C SER A 137 14.39 -17.73 -11.62
N TYR A 138 14.81 -17.38 -10.41
CA TYR A 138 15.06 -16.02 -10.00
C TYR A 138 16.46 -15.91 -9.42
N SER A 139 17.22 -14.96 -9.95
CA SER A 139 18.53 -14.57 -9.45
C SER A 139 18.44 -13.17 -8.85
N SER A 140 19.19 -12.87 -7.79
CA SER A 140 19.13 -11.56 -7.13
C SER A 140 20.42 -11.16 -6.42
N ILE A 141 20.55 -9.86 -6.19
CA ILE A 141 21.52 -9.29 -5.25
C ILE A 141 20.80 -8.36 -4.27
N VAL A 142 21.40 -8.13 -3.11
CA VAL A 142 21.01 -7.04 -2.22
C VAL A 142 22.18 -6.07 -2.09
N VAL A 143 21.98 -4.84 -2.54
CA VAL A 143 22.97 -3.76 -2.39
C VAL A 143 22.67 -3.02 -1.08
N TRP A 144 23.59 -3.11 -0.14
CA TRP A 144 23.50 -2.45 1.15
C TRP A 144 24.09 -1.06 1.07
N VAL A 145 23.34 -0.06 1.55
CA VAL A 145 23.73 1.35 1.50
C VAL A 145 23.76 1.97 2.89
N HIS A 146 24.43 3.12 2.99
CA HIS A 146 24.54 3.93 4.21
C HIS A 146 24.85 5.39 3.87
N SER A 147 24.39 6.30 4.72
CA SER A 147 24.77 7.71 4.77
C SER A 147 25.06 8.09 6.24
N ASP A 148 25.91 9.10 6.46
CA ASP A 148 26.19 9.65 7.79
C ASP A 148 25.31 10.87 8.16
N LYS A 149 24.20 11.06 7.43
CA LYS A 149 23.22 12.15 7.58
C LYS A 149 21.84 11.58 7.93
N CYS A 150 21.05 12.30 8.74
CA CYS A 150 19.69 11.88 9.10
C CYS A 150 18.72 12.03 7.91
N ASP A 151 18.68 13.22 7.29
CA ASP A 151 17.83 13.53 6.13
C ASP A 151 18.58 13.27 4.80
N ALA A 152 19.13 12.06 4.64
CA ALA A 152 19.99 11.71 3.52
C ALA A 152 19.22 11.57 2.19
N THR A 153 19.64 12.33 1.18
CA THR A 153 19.23 12.12 -0.22
C THR A 153 19.90 10.87 -0.81
N ALA A 154 19.46 10.39 -1.97
CA ALA A 154 20.14 9.25 -2.62
C ALA A 154 21.63 9.54 -2.94
N ASP A 155 21.97 10.79 -3.26
CA ASP A 155 23.36 11.18 -3.52
C ASP A 155 24.25 11.14 -2.28
N ASP A 156 23.67 11.31 -1.08
CA ASP A 156 24.36 11.20 0.20
C ASP A 156 24.64 9.75 0.62
N HIS A 157 24.10 8.77 -0.10
CA HIS A 157 24.34 7.36 0.15
C HIS A 157 25.52 6.82 -0.67
N ARG A 158 26.18 5.80 -0.11
CA ARG A 158 27.17 4.95 -0.77
C ARG A 158 26.90 3.48 -0.49
N VAL A 159 27.34 2.60 -1.39
CA VAL A 159 27.36 1.16 -1.14
C VAL A 159 28.34 0.83 -0.01
N VAL A 160 27.95 -0.10 0.85
CA VAL A 160 28.78 -0.64 1.93
C VAL A 160 28.98 -2.16 1.81
N GLY A 161 28.10 -2.85 1.09
CA GLY A 161 28.28 -4.25 0.72
C GLY A 161 27.28 -4.70 -0.33
N VAL A 162 27.58 -5.82 -0.99
CA VAL A 162 26.66 -6.51 -1.92
C VAL A 162 26.57 -7.98 -1.53
N SER A 163 25.35 -8.45 -1.33
CA SER A 163 25.02 -9.85 -1.03
C SER A 163 24.45 -10.53 -2.27
N TYR A 164 24.88 -11.76 -2.56
CA TYR A 164 24.66 -12.44 -3.83
C TYR A 164 23.84 -13.73 -3.67
N SER A 165 22.72 -13.90 -4.40
CA SER A 165 21.89 -15.10 -4.26
C SER A 165 22.63 -16.35 -4.74
N ASN A 166 22.58 -17.43 -3.95
CA ASN A 166 23.26 -18.70 -4.25
C ASN A 166 22.29 -19.82 -4.71
N GLY A 167 21.22 -19.43 -5.41
CA GLY A 167 20.16 -20.30 -5.91
C GLY A 167 19.18 -20.85 -4.88
N LYS A 168 19.48 -20.67 -3.60
CA LYS A 168 18.62 -21.05 -2.48
C LYS A 168 18.08 -19.80 -1.82
N ASP A 169 17.27 -19.95 -0.79
CA ASP A 169 16.78 -18.85 0.05
C ASP A 169 17.87 -18.28 0.98
N THR A 170 19.09 -18.11 0.46
CA THR A 170 20.30 -17.66 1.15
C THR A 170 21.19 -16.85 0.21
N TYR A 171 22.08 -16.02 0.78
CA TYR A 171 23.00 -15.16 0.04
C TYR A 171 24.45 -15.40 0.48
N ASP A 172 25.39 -15.38 -0.46
CA ASP A 172 26.81 -15.19 -0.15
C ASP A 172 27.06 -13.71 0.15
N LYS A 173 27.83 -13.46 1.21
CA LYS A 173 28.13 -12.13 1.77
C LYS A 173 29.63 -11.90 1.91
N ALA A 174 30.45 -12.94 1.69
CA ALA A 174 31.91 -12.89 1.71
C ALA A 174 32.49 -12.44 0.36
N LEU A 175 31.71 -12.56 -0.74
CA LEU A 175 32.12 -12.10 -2.07
C LEU A 175 32.11 -10.58 -2.25
N SER A 176 31.47 -9.82 -1.35
CA SER A 176 31.32 -8.36 -1.45
C SER A 176 32.61 -7.55 -1.69
N PRO A 177 33.79 -7.90 -1.14
CA PRO A 177 35.03 -7.15 -1.42
C PRO A 177 35.55 -7.32 -2.86
N GLY A 178 35.03 -8.31 -3.61
CA GLY A 178 35.37 -8.54 -5.01
C GLY A 178 34.51 -7.74 -6.00
N THR A 179 33.52 -6.97 -5.54
CA THR A 179 32.59 -6.24 -6.40
C THR A 179 33.28 -5.12 -7.17
N LEU A 180 33.29 -5.21 -8.49
CA LEU A 180 33.62 -4.09 -9.38
C LEU A 180 32.43 -3.13 -9.47
N TYR A 181 32.72 -1.83 -9.64
CA TYR A 181 31.70 -0.79 -9.83
C TYR A 181 32.00 0.02 -11.09
N ALA A 182 30.95 0.33 -11.86
CA ALA A 182 31.02 1.10 -13.09
C ALA A 182 30.11 2.34 -13.04
N ALA A 183 30.28 3.25 -13.99
CA ALA A 183 29.29 4.28 -14.28
C ALA A 183 28.02 3.67 -14.89
N GLY A 184 26.92 4.42 -14.87
CA GLY A 184 25.65 4.01 -15.46
C GLY A 184 24.89 5.23 -15.96
N SER A 185 23.57 5.27 -15.78
CA SER A 185 22.75 6.46 -16.07
C SER A 185 22.94 7.60 -15.06
N THR A 186 23.53 7.32 -13.89
CA THR A 186 23.82 8.30 -12.83
C THR A 186 25.31 8.63 -12.70
N ALA A 187 25.62 9.74 -12.02
CA ALA A 187 26.98 10.25 -11.93
C ALA A 187 27.83 9.53 -10.87
N GLY A 188 28.88 8.84 -11.34
CA GLY A 188 29.89 8.17 -10.51
C GLY A 188 29.94 6.65 -10.75
N ASN A 189 30.99 6.00 -10.26
CA ASN A 189 31.12 4.55 -10.33
C ASN A 189 30.35 3.88 -9.17
N THR A 190 29.03 4.00 -9.19
CA THR A 190 28.12 3.49 -8.14
C THR A 190 27.46 2.15 -8.50
N HIS A 191 27.45 1.77 -9.78
CA HIS A 191 26.67 0.64 -10.27
C HIS A 191 27.46 -0.68 -10.14
N PRO A 192 27.05 -1.66 -9.32
CA PRO A 192 27.77 -2.93 -9.17
C PRO A 192 27.81 -3.71 -10.49
N VAL A 193 28.96 -4.29 -10.84
CA VAL A 193 29.09 -5.21 -11.99
C VAL A 193 29.08 -6.65 -11.48
N VAL A 194 28.02 -7.37 -11.83
CA VAL A 194 27.76 -8.74 -11.34
C VAL A 194 27.75 -9.75 -12.50
N GLY A 195 27.89 -11.02 -12.17
CA GLY A 195 28.01 -12.12 -13.11
C GLY A 195 27.01 -13.24 -12.84
N HIS A 196 26.60 -13.90 -13.91
CA HIS A 196 25.79 -15.12 -13.93
C HIS A 196 26.31 -16.03 -15.06
N ASP A 197 26.35 -17.34 -14.85
CA ASP A 197 27.01 -18.32 -15.74
C ASP A 197 26.10 -19.54 -16.04
N GLY A 198 24.79 -19.31 -16.06
CA GLY A 198 23.77 -20.36 -16.24
C GLY A 198 23.56 -21.24 -15.01
N GLN A 199 24.45 -21.17 -14.02
CA GLN A 199 24.23 -21.75 -12.70
C GLN A 199 23.26 -20.88 -11.89
N VAL A 200 22.67 -21.45 -10.84
CA VAL A 200 21.67 -20.79 -9.98
C VAL A 200 22.22 -19.58 -9.18
N ASN A 201 23.51 -19.30 -9.30
CA ASN A 201 24.22 -18.29 -8.52
C ASN A 201 24.29 -16.93 -9.26
N VAL A 202 24.49 -15.88 -8.47
CA VAL A 202 25.05 -14.59 -8.92
C VAL A 202 26.38 -14.39 -8.18
N PHE A 203 27.32 -13.65 -8.77
CA PHE A 203 28.64 -13.39 -8.19
C PHE A 203 29.17 -12.00 -8.61
N PRO A 204 30.19 -11.43 -7.95
CA PRO A 204 30.89 -10.24 -8.45
C PRO A 204 31.57 -10.55 -9.79
N SER A 205 31.37 -9.71 -10.80
CA SER A 205 31.91 -9.99 -12.13
C SER A 205 33.43 -9.81 -12.17
N ARG A 206 34.11 -10.66 -12.97
CA ARG A 206 35.53 -10.48 -13.31
C ARG A 206 35.75 -9.56 -14.51
N ASN A 207 34.68 -9.26 -15.24
CA ASN A 207 34.69 -8.42 -16.44
C ASN A 207 34.10 -7.04 -16.10
N GLY A 208 34.48 -6.02 -16.87
CA GLY A 208 33.86 -4.69 -16.78
C GLY A 208 32.42 -4.66 -17.31
N ALA A 209 31.80 -3.49 -17.29
CA ALA A 209 30.44 -3.27 -17.78
C ALA A 209 30.33 -3.21 -19.32
N GLU A 210 31.45 -3.23 -20.05
CA GLU A 210 31.54 -2.97 -21.51
C GLU A 210 30.65 -3.86 -22.39
N HIS A 211 30.36 -5.09 -21.93
CA HIS A 211 29.48 -6.06 -22.60
C HIS A 211 28.38 -6.59 -21.65
N ALA A 212 28.15 -5.91 -20.52
CA ALA A 212 27.15 -6.31 -19.55
C ALA A 212 25.74 -5.87 -19.97
N LEU A 213 24.74 -6.69 -19.67
CA LEU A 213 23.33 -6.33 -19.82
C LEU A 213 22.97 -5.23 -18.81
N TYR A 214 22.12 -4.31 -19.26
CA TYR A 214 21.52 -3.27 -18.43
C TYR A 214 20.00 -3.18 -18.68
N PRO A 215 19.23 -4.24 -18.34
CA PRO A 215 17.79 -4.27 -18.62
C PRO A 215 17.05 -3.08 -18.00
N PRO A 216 15.90 -2.65 -18.54
CA PRO A 216 15.07 -1.63 -17.91
C PRO A 216 14.70 -2.04 -16.47
N LEU A 217 14.94 -1.15 -15.52
CA LEU A 217 14.55 -1.32 -14.13
C LEU A 217 13.07 -1.01 -13.95
N ILE A 218 12.34 -1.91 -13.30
CA ILE A 218 10.98 -1.67 -12.81
C ILE A 218 10.95 -1.85 -11.29
N ASP A 219 10.71 -0.73 -10.61
CA ASP A 219 10.44 -0.66 -9.18
C ASP A 219 9.10 -1.36 -8.87
N TRP A 220 9.05 -2.10 -7.76
CA TRP A 220 7.86 -2.82 -7.29
C TRP A 220 6.60 -1.94 -7.22
N ASP A 221 6.72 -0.71 -6.71
CA ASP A 221 5.60 0.24 -6.56
C ASP A 221 5.24 0.94 -7.89
N ARG A 222 5.96 0.63 -8.97
CA ARG A 222 5.70 1.08 -10.35
C ARG A 222 5.18 -0.02 -11.27
N LEU A 223 5.14 -1.27 -10.81
CA LEU A 223 4.46 -2.38 -11.50
C LEU A 223 2.96 -2.08 -11.65
N PRO A 224 2.35 -2.35 -12.82
CA PRO A 224 0.90 -2.36 -12.96
C PRO A 224 0.31 -3.42 -12.01
N PRO A 225 -0.65 -3.11 -11.12
CA PRO A 225 -0.89 -4.01 -10.01
C PRO A 225 -1.51 -5.39 -10.31
N LEU A 226 -1.94 -5.69 -11.54
CA LEU A 226 -2.18 -7.06 -12.02
C LEU A 226 -0.89 -7.88 -12.11
N ALA A 227 0.23 -7.24 -12.46
CA ALA A 227 1.56 -7.85 -12.41
C ALA A 227 2.04 -8.06 -10.96
N THR A 228 1.71 -7.13 -10.06
CA THR A 228 1.98 -7.25 -8.61
C THR A 228 1.15 -8.38 -7.97
N GLU A 229 -0.15 -8.48 -8.32
CA GLU A 229 -1.02 -9.59 -7.92
C GLU A 229 -0.47 -10.93 -8.41
N GLN A 230 -0.10 -11.00 -9.69
CA GLN A 230 0.51 -12.18 -10.29
C GLN A 230 1.81 -12.57 -9.57
N LEU A 231 2.75 -11.65 -9.33
CA LEU A 231 4.02 -11.95 -8.66
C LEU A 231 3.85 -12.35 -7.19
N ASN A 232 2.78 -11.92 -6.52
CA ASN A 232 2.43 -12.34 -5.16
C ASN A 232 1.74 -13.71 -5.12
N GLY A 233 0.81 -13.99 -6.04
CA GLY A 233 0.00 -15.21 -6.04
C GLY A 233 0.54 -16.37 -6.88
N MET A 234 1.52 -16.11 -7.76
CA MET A 234 2.16 -17.12 -8.61
C MET A 234 2.85 -18.20 -7.77
N GLN A 235 2.41 -19.44 -7.94
CA GLN A 235 3.01 -20.61 -7.31
C GLN A 235 3.98 -21.25 -8.29
N TYR A 236 5.27 -21.19 -8.02
CA TYR A 236 6.28 -21.94 -8.76
C TYR A 236 6.50 -23.31 -8.12
N GLN A 237 6.76 -24.31 -8.93
CA GLN A 237 7.12 -25.65 -8.46
C GLN A 237 8.50 -25.66 -7.81
N HIS A 238 9.47 -24.94 -8.40
CA HIS A 238 10.90 -24.99 -8.04
C HIS A 238 11.54 -23.61 -7.75
N ALA A 239 10.87 -22.48 -8.04
CA ALA A 239 11.42 -21.13 -7.86
C ALA A 239 10.76 -20.35 -6.70
N ARG A 240 11.31 -19.16 -6.38
CA ARG A 240 10.66 -18.17 -5.51
C ARG A 240 11.03 -16.76 -5.96
N CYS A 241 10.04 -15.90 -6.18
CA CYS A 241 10.26 -14.47 -6.42
C CYS A 241 10.77 -13.79 -5.14
N PRO A 242 12.01 -13.28 -5.08
CA PRO A 242 12.64 -12.88 -3.82
C PRO A 242 12.19 -11.51 -3.30
N PHE A 243 11.50 -10.71 -4.11
CA PHE A 243 11.13 -9.31 -3.83
C PHE A 243 9.61 -9.07 -3.66
N ASN A 244 8.78 -10.10 -3.81
CA ASN A 244 7.33 -9.99 -3.57
C ASN A 244 7.02 -9.81 -2.06
N ASP A 245 5.80 -9.43 -1.71
CA ASP A 245 5.44 -9.01 -0.35
C ASP A 245 5.61 -10.12 0.70
N GLY A 246 5.39 -11.38 0.31
CA GLY A 246 5.59 -12.55 1.18
C GLY A 246 7.05 -12.96 1.38
N ASN A 247 7.97 -12.41 0.58
CA ASN A 247 9.35 -12.89 0.49
C ASN A 247 10.42 -11.82 0.81
N ILE A 248 10.13 -10.54 0.56
CA ILE A 248 11.10 -9.43 0.61
C ILE A 248 11.88 -9.35 1.93
N GLN A 249 11.21 -9.42 3.09
CA GLN A 249 11.89 -9.33 4.39
C GLN A 249 12.82 -10.52 4.64
N ALA A 250 12.39 -11.74 4.30
CA ALA A 250 13.21 -12.93 4.47
C ALA A 250 14.45 -12.91 3.56
N SER A 251 14.34 -12.33 2.36
CA SER A 251 15.48 -12.10 1.46
C SER A 251 16.46 -11.07 2.04
N LEU A 252 15.97 -9.94 2.56
CA LEU A 252 16.78 -8.91 3.22
C LEU A 252 17.49 -9.45 4.48
N ASP A 253 16.79 -10.19 5.33
CA ASP A 253 17.34 -10.75 6.57
C ASP A 253 18.40 -11.83 6.28
N ALA A 254 18.19 -12.68 5.27
CA ALA A 254 19.19 -13.65 4.81
C ALA A 254 20.42 -12.95 4.21
N ALA A 255 20.21 -11.85 3.47
CA ALA A 255 21.23 -11.04 2.83
C ALA A 255 22.01 -10.11 3.76
N PHE A 256 21.53 -9.82 4.98
CA PHE A 256 22.18 -8.86 5.88
C PHE A 256 23.54 -9.38 6.40
N ASN A 257 24.55 -8.51 6.42
CA ASN A 257 25.76 -8.71 7.22
C ASN A 257 26.11 -7.44 8.01
N ALA A 258 26.43 -7.60 9.29
CA ALA A 258 26.90 -6.51 10.14
C ALA A 258 28.30 -6.04 9.75
N ASP A 259 29.15 -6.93 9.22
CA ASP A 259 30.55 -6.59 8.88
C ASP A 259 30.67 -5.49 7.81
N PHE A 260 29.67 -5.35 6.93
CA PHE A 260 29.58 -4.25 5.95
C PHE A 260 29.57 -2.86 6.63
N TYR A 261 29.23 -2.80 7.91
CA TYR A 261 29.12 -1.57 8.70
C TYR A 261 30.22 -1.43 9.76
N ALA A 262 31.16 -2.38 9.86
CA ALA A 262 32.10 -2.47 10.99
C ALA A 262 33.10 -1.29 11.09
N ASP A 263 33.66 -0.84 9.96
CA ASP A 263 34.60 0.28 9.90
C ASP A 263 33.92 1.66 9.77
N LEU A 264 32.58 1.70 9.92
CA LEU A 264 31.80 2.91 9.71
C LEU A 264 31.53 3.61 11.04
N LYS A 265 31.41 4.94 11.01
CA LYS A 265 30.90 5.68 12.16
C LYS A 265 29.50 5.16 12.48
N ALA A 266 29.17 5.04 13.76
CA ALA A 266 27.79 4.93 14.18
C ALA A 266 27.00 6.10 13.58
N GLU A 267 25.79 5.81 13.08
CA GLU A 267 24.85 6.88 12.72
C GLU A 267 24.57 7.71 13.98
N PRO A 268 24.50 9.05 13.90
CA PRO A 268 24.30 9.90 15.07
C PRO A 268 23.11 9.42 15.89
N ASP A 269 23.26 9.32 17.21
CA ASP A 269 22.17 8.86 18.09
C ASP A 269 20.90 9.73 17.94
N ASP A 270 21.08 11.01 17.60
CA ASP A 270 20.01 11.98 17.35
C ASP A 270 19.28 11.78 15.99
N CYS A 271 19.82 10.97 15.05
CA CYS A 271 19.09 10.58 13.83
C CYS A 271 17.98 9.56 14.11
N LYS A 272 17.88 9.05 15.35
CA LYS A 272 16.76 8.22 15.77
C LYS A 272 15.51 9.07 15.90
N ALA A 273 14.73 9.13 14.83
CA ALA A 273 13.28 9.27 14.98
C ALA A 273 12.83 8.30 16.08
N GLU A 274 12.06 8.78 17.07
CA GLU A 274 11.67 7.98 18.23
C GLU A 274 11.11 6.64 17.76
N THR A 275 11.85 5.55 17.97
CA THR A 275 11.31 4.21 17.69
C THR A 275 10.17 4.04 18.68
N PRO A 276 8.90 4.01 18.24
CA PRO A 276 7.81 3.83 19.19
C PRO A 276 8.03 2.43 19.75
N LYS A 277 8.32 2.33 21.06
CA LYS A 277 8.42 1.05 21.78
C LYS A 277 7.27 0.19 21.26
N PRO A 278 7.53 -0.94 20.56
CA PRO A 278 6.50 -1.59 19.77
C PRO A 278 5.24 -1.80 20.59
N ALA A 279 4.20 -1.03 20.25
CA ALA A 279 2.85 -1.40 20.61
C ALA A 279 2.69 -2.78 19.99
N ALA A 280 2.61 -3.82 20.84
CA ALA A 280 2.59 -5.21 20.38
C ALA A 280 1.56 -5.29 19.26
N PRO A 281 1.97 -5.69 18.03
CA PRO A 281 1.25 -5.33 16.83
C PRO A 281 -0.22 -5.68 17.01
N ALA A 282 -1.08 -4.70 16.76
CA ALA A 282 -2.53 -4.91 16.71
C ALA A 282 -2.73 -5.96 15.64
N THR A 283 -2.87 -7.21 16.07
CA THR A 283 -2.70 -8.35 15.20
C THR A 283 -3.96 -8.43 14.38
N PHE A 284 -3.88 -7.96 13.14
CA PHE A 284 -4.55 -8.63 12.05
C PHE A 284 -4.15 -10.10 12.17
N LYS A 285 -5.06 -10.89 12.73
CA LYS A 285 -4.79 -12.29 13.04
C LYS A 285 -4.74 -13.03 11.72
N VAL A 286 -4.07 -14.18 11.72
CA VAL A 286 -4.10 -15.11 10.57
C VAL A 286 -5.56 -15.45 10.14
N VAL A 287 -6.50 -15.32 11.08
CA VAL A 287 -7.96 -15.30 10.89
C VAL A 287 -8.41 -14.34 9.78
N ASP A 288 -8.02 -13.06 9.81
CA ASP A 288 -8.62 -12.01 8.96
C ASP A 288 -8.39 -12.27 7.47
N LEU A 289 -7.16 -12.66 7.10
CA LEU A 289 -6.80 -13.00 5.72
C LEU A 289 -7.48 -14.28 5.23
N GLU A 290 -7.86 -15.18 6.14
CA GLU A 290 -8.56 -16.41 5.82
C GLU A 290 -10.07 -16.16 5.66
N CYS A 291 -10.65 -15.33 6.53
CA CYS A 291 -12.02 -14.84 6.44
C CYS A 291 -12.31 -14.14 5.10
N MET A 292 -11.39 -13.32 4.59
CA MET A 292 -11.53 -12.62 3.30
C MET A 292 -11.61 -13.58 2.09
N LYS A 293 -11.09 -14.81 2.20
CA LYS A 293 -11.14 -15.84 1.14
C LYS A 293 -12.42 -16.67 1.21
N GLN A 294 -12.80 -17.08 2.42
CA GLN A 294 -13.84 -18.09 2.63
C GLN A 294 -15.25 -17.55 2.31
N GLY A 295 -15.54 -16.33 2.75
CA GLY A 295 -16.83 -15.68 2.52
C GLY A 295 -17.73 -15.57 3.76
N PRO A 296 -18.82 -14.78 3.66
CA PRO A 296 -19.69 -14.44 4.80
C PRO A 296 -20.49 -15.63 5.35
N GLU A 297 -20.78 -16.62 4.51
CA GLU A 297 -21.58 -17.81 4.85
C GLU A 297 -20.78 -18.89 5.61
N SER A 298 -19.46 -18.74 5.72
CA SER A 298 -18.54 -19.78 6.20
C SER A 298 -17.60 -19.35 7.35
N GLY A 299 -17.61 -18.06 7.72
CA GLY A 299 -16.65 -17.49 8.67
C GLY A 299 -17.04 -17.62 10.15
N SER A 300 -16.02 -17.74 11.02
CA SER A 300 -16.15 -17.50 12.47
C SER A 300 -16.75 -16.11 12.76
N SER A 301 -17.41 -15.88 13.91
CA SER A 301 -17.86 -14.53 14.31
C SER A 301 -16.72 -13.50 14.38
N THR A 302 -15.50 -13.98 14.56
CA THR A 302 -14.28 -13.16 14.54
C THR A 302 -13.89 -12.67 13.15
N CYS A 303 -14.51 -13.17 12.08
CA CYS A 303 -14.33 -12.65 10.72
C CYS A 303 -15.06 -11.32 10.56
N PRO A 304 -14.46 -10.29 9.92
CA PRO A 304 -15.10 -8.99 9.74
C PRO A 304 -16.53 -9.08 9.16
N PHE A 305 -16.74 -9.92 8.14
CA PHE A 305 -18.01 -10.05 7.42
C PHE A 305 -18.75 -11.37 7.69
N SER A 306 -18.57 -12.03 8.84
CA SER A 306 -19.43 -13.19 9.14
C SER A 306 -20.86 -12.75 9.37
N LEU A 307 -21.82 -13.54 8.88
CA LEU A 307 -23.21 -13.40 9.27
C LEU A 307 -23.38 -13.69 10.77
N ALA A 308 -22.61 -14.64 11.33
CA ALA A 308 -22.63 -14.94 12.76
C ALA A 308 -21.91 -13.86 13.58
N GLN A 309 -22.54 -13.41 14.66
CA GLN A 309 -22.07 -12.31 15.50
C GLN A 309 -21.45 -12.80 16.81
N ASP A 310 -20.62 -11.97 17.45
CA ASP A 310 -19.95 -12.29 18.72
C ASP A 310 -20.92 -12.49 19.91
N ASP A 311 -22.18 -12.04 19.78
CA ASP A 311 -23.26 -12.27 20.75
C ASP A 311 -24.09 -13.55 20.48
N GLY A 312 -23.74 -14.31 19.43
CA GLY A 312 -24.44 -15.52 19.01
C GLY A 312 -25.68 -15.28 18.13
N THR A 313 -25.96 -14.04 17.72
CA THR A 313 -26.98 -13.74 16.71
C THR A 313 -26.45 -13.95 15.28
N THR A 314 -27.35 -13.96 14.29
CA THR A 314 -27.01 -13.95 12.86
C THR A 314 -27.57 -12.68 12.23
N LEU A 315 -26.74 -11.97 11.47
CA LEU A 315 -27.15 -10.82 10.66
C LEU A 315 -28.07 -11.28 9.52
N ASP A 316 -29.29 -10.78 9.53
CA ASP A 316 -30.22 -10.93 8.40
C ASP A 316 -29.94 -9.86 7.35
N GLU A 317 -29.12 -10.19 6.33
CA GLU A 317 -28.87 -9.33 5.17
C GLU A 317 -30.12 -9.13 4.27
N THR A 318 -31.29 -9.67 4.62
CA THR A 318 -32.56 -9.39 3.93
C THR A 318 -33.41 -8.31 4.63
N ASP A 319 -33.14 -8.00 5.91
CA ASP A 319 -33.82 -6.94 6.66
C ASP A 319 -32.96 -5.67 6.78
N ALA A 320 -33.53 -4.56 6.31
CA ALA A 320 -32.94 -3.23 6.43
C ALA A 320 -32.76 -2.77 7.89
N GLU A 321 -33.62 -3.19 8.83
CA GLU A 321 -33.43 -2.87 10.25
C GLU A 321 -32.29 -3.68 10.88
N ALA A 322 -32.17 -4.98 10.59
CA ALA A 322 -31.03 -5.79 11.01
C ALA A 322 -29.71 -5.16 10.55
N ILE A 323 -29.59 -4.81 9.26
CA ILE A 323 -28.41 -4.12 8.71
C ILE A 323 -28.16 -2.78 9.44
N LEU A 324 -29.17 -1.91 9.58
CA LEU A 324 -29.02 -0.59 10.21
C LEU A 324 -28.81 -0.62 11.74
N ARG A 325 -29.09 -1.75 12.41
CA ARG A 325 -28.79 -1.97 13.84
C ARG A 325 -27.40 -2.52 14.03
N HIS A 326 -26.96 -3.43 13.15
CA HIS A 326 -25.62 -3.99 13.18
C HIS A 326 -24.56 -2.97 12.74
N MET A 327 -24.84 -2.14 11.73
CA MET A 327 -23.91 -1.14 11.17
C MET A 327 -23.81 0.13 12.05
N THR A 328 -23.25 -0.02 13.25
CA THR A 328 -22.89 1.08 14.16
C THR A 328 -21.50 1.63 13.85
N ALA A 329 -21.15 2.83 14.33
CA ALA A 329 -19.79 3.38 14.21
C ALA A 329 -18.70 2.44 14.80
N GLN A 330 -19.00 1.71 15.88
CA GLN A 330 -18.09 0.72 16.46
C GLN A 330 -17.94 -0.55 15.59
N THR A 331 -18.95 -0.85 14.77
CA THR A 331 -18.89 -1.90 13.75
C THR A 331 -18.09 -1.43 12.54
N PHE A 332 -18.37 -0.21 12.04
CA PHE A 332 -17.63 0.41 10.93
C PHE A 332 -16.14 0.58 11.25
N LEU A 333 -15.76 0.83 12.51
CA LEU A 333 -14.35 0.84 12.94
C LEU A 333 -13.61 -0.47 12.65
N ARG A 334 -14.30 -1.63 12.63
CA ARG A 334 -13.71 -2.93 12.24
C ARG A 334 -13.45 -3.06 10.73
N TYR A 335 -14.05 -2.18 9.91
CA TYR A 335 -13.99 -2.20 8.45
C TYR A 335 -13.09 -1.11 7.84
N VAL A 336 -12.55 -0.20 8.66
CA VAL A 336 -11.64 0.86 8.22
C VAL A 336 -10.33 0.26 7.70
N LYS A 337 -9.93 0.63 6.47
CA LYS A 337 -8.65 0.19 5.88
C LYS A 337 -7.46 0.93 6.51
N GLY A 338 -6.86 0.32 7.52
CA GLY A 338 -5.54 0.70 8.06
C GLY A 338 -5.50 0.79 9.58
N ASP A 339 -4.31 0.59 10.15
CA ASP A 339 -4.07 0.75 11.59
C ASP A 339 -3.86 2.21 12.02
N ARG A 340 -3.68 2.42 13.32
CA ARG A 340 -3.46 3.74 13.95
C ARG A 340 -2.26 4.51 13.38
N ALA A 341 -1.14 3.85 13.07
CA ALA A 341 0.03 4.53 12.51
C ALA A 341 -0.30 5.00 11.09
N ALA A 342 -0.91 4.14 10.29
CA ALA A 342 -1.34 4.44 8.93
C ALA A 342 -2.49 5.48 8.86
N LEU A 343 -3.27 5.62 9.94
CA LEU A 343 -4.33 6.63 10.14
C LEU A 343 -3.83 7.96 10.76
N THR A 344 -2.55 8.05 11.12
CA THR A 344 -1.96 9.28 11.68
C THR A 344 -1.56 10.25 10.56
N ASP A 345 -2.00 11.51 10.64
CA ASP A 345 -1.81 12.57 9.63
C ASP A 345 -2.39 12.29 8.23
N THR A 346 -3.17 11.23 8.01
CA THR A 346 -3.60 10.84 6.65
C THR A 346 -5.05 11.17 6.31
N CYS A 347 -5.88 11.58 7.27
CA CYS A 347 -7.31 11.82 7.02
C CYS A 347 -7.64 13.20 6.43
N VAL A 348 -8.65 13.22 5.55
CA VAL A 348 -9.29 14.44 4.98
C VAL A 348 -10.81 14.30 5.06
N PHE A 349 -11.44 15.23 5.77
CA PHE A 349 -12.88 15.49 5.77
C PHE A 349 -13.17 16.71 4.90
N TYR A 350 -14.45 17.00 4.63
CA TYR A 350 -14.84 18.15 3.80
C TYR A 350 -16.29 18.56 4.09
N THR A 351 -16.57 19.86 4.01
CA THR A 351 -17.88 20.44 4.35
C THR A 351 -18.08 21.78 3.64
N LYS A 352 -19.31 22.07 3.20
CA LYS A 352 -19.63 23.21 2.33
C LYS A 352 -20.90 23.94 2.77
N ALA A 353 -20.94 25.26 2.55
CA ALA A 353 -22.12 26.10 2.77
C ALA A 353 -23.22 25.77 1.76
N VAL A 354 -24.47 25.70 2.21
CA VAL A 354 -25.63 25.39 1.34
C VAL A 354 -26.59 26.58 1.36
N THR A 355 -26.36 27.52 0.43
CA THR A 355 -27.08 28.80 0.37
C THR A 355 -28.38 28.75 -0.45
N ALA A 356 -28.60 27.72 -1.27
CA ALA A 356 -29.83 27.52 -2.03
C ALA A 356 -30.04 26.04 -2.41
N ALA A 357 -31.31 25.62 -2.51
CA ALA A 357 -31.72 24.24 -2.81
C ALA A 357 -31.45 23.75 -4.25
N ASN A 358 -30.53 24.38 -4.98
CA ASN A 358 -30.07 23.99 -6.33
C ASN A 358 -28.55 24.24 -6.52
N ALA A 359 -27.78 24.45 -5.44
CA ALA A 359 -26.32 24.62 -5.54
C ALA A 359 -25.64 23.30 -5.93
N ALA A 360 -25.11 23.24 -7.14
CA ALA A 360 -24.45 22.04 -7.67
C ALA A 360 -22.99 21.89 -7.16
N THR A 361 -22.48 20.65 -7.23
CA THR A 361 -21.15 20.20 -6.82
C THR A 361 -20.80 20.43 -5.33
N GLY A 362 -20.85 19.34 -4.57
CA GLY A 362 -20.18 19.22 -3.27
C GLY A 362 -18.67 18.99 -3.41
N LEU A 363 -17.99 18.88 -2.27
CA LEU A 363 -16.52 18.84 -2.22
C LEU A 363 -15.93 17.43 -2.30
N ALA A 364 -16.73 16.36 -2.23
CA ALA A 364 -16.27 14.96 -2.26
C ALA A 364 -15.19 14.64 -3.32
N VAL A 365 -15.39 15.08 -4.57
CA VAL A 365 -14.42 14.87 -5.66
C VAL A 365 -13.17 15.72 -5.42
N ALA A 366 -13.32 17.03 -5.18
CA ALA A 366 -12.20 17.96 -4.98
C ALA A 366 -11.32 17.58 -3.77
N ALA A 367 -11.93 17.12 -2.68
CA ALA A 367 -11.25 16.69 -1.47
C ALA A 367 -10.48 15.38 -1.68
N THR A 368 -11.09 14.40 -2.36
CA THR A 368 -10.46 13.11 -2.66
C THR A 368 -9.32 13.27 -3.67
N ASP A 369 -9.51 14.07 -4.71
CA ASP A 369 -8.48 14.38 -5.70
C ASP A 369 -7.29 15.12 -5.08
N TRP A 370 -7.54 16.16 -4.28
CA TRP A 370 -6.48 16.90 -3.60
C TRP A 370 -5.69 16.00 -2.64
N ALA A 371 -6.40 15.20 -1.82
CA ALA A 371 -5.81 14.27 -0.85
C ALA A 371 -4.92 13.19 -1.50
N CYS A 372 -5.13 12.93 -2.78
CA CYS A 372 -4.42 11.90 -3.52
C CYS A 372 -3.35 12.42 -4.48
N ARG A 373 -3.54 13.60 -5.06
CA ARG A 373 -2.69 14.13 -6.14
C ARG A 373 -1.84 15.32 -5.70
N GLU A 374 -2.39 16.20 -4.85
CA GLU A 374 -1.79 17.50 -4.52
C GLU A 374 -1.16 17.59 -3.12
N SER A 375 -1.62 16.78 -2.15
CA SER A 375 -1.06 16.81 -0.79
C SER A 375 0.35 16.20 -0.73
N GLN A 376 1.20 16.75 0.14
CA GLN A 376 2.62 16.35 0.30
C GLN A 376 2.79 14.83 0.41
N LYS A 377 2.18 14.23 1.43
CA LYS A 377 2.01 12.77 1.57
C LYS A 377 0.59 12.34 1.17
N PRO A 378 0.40 11.08 0.75
CA PRO A 378 -0.93 10.52 0.48
C PRO A 378 -1.90 10.69 1.65
N ARG A 379 -3.12 11.11 1.33
CA ARG A 379 -4.23 11.32 2.26
C ARG A 379 -5.52 10.71 1.71
N TYR A 380 -6.52 10.55 2.58
CA TYR A 380 -7.68 9.70 2.33
C TYR A 380 -8.97 10.33 2.86
N THR A 381 -10.01 10.33 2.02
CA THR A 381 -11.40 10.62 2.42
C THR A 381 -12.15 9.32 2.75
N ALA A 382 -13.38 9.42 3.24
CA ALA A 382 -14.24 8.26 3.49
C ALA A 382 -14.38 7.34 2.26
N TRP A 383 -14.38 7.91 1.04
CA TRP A 383 -14.44 7.17 -0.22
C TRP A 383 -13.20 6.29 -0.47
N ASN A 384 -12.04 6.64 0.07
CA ASN A 384 -10.84 5.79 0.04
C ASN A 384 -10.86 4.77 1.19
N LEU A 385 -11.38 5.17 2.35
CA LEU A 385 -11.14 4.50 3.62
C LEU A 385 -11.89 3.15 3.78
N PHE A 386 -13.05 3.03 3.15
CA PHE A 386 -13.92 1.85 3.25
C PHE A 386 -13.82 0.95 2.01
N PRO A 387 -14.08 -0.36 2.13
CA PRO A 387 -14.17 -1.27 0.99
C PRO A 387 -15.27 -0.87 0.01
N ASN A 388 -14.99 -0.95 -1.29
CA ASN A 388 -15.89 -0.55 -2.37
C ASN A 388 -16.08 -1.66 -3.41
N SER A 389 -16.80 -1.36 -4.50
CA SER A 389 -17.11 -2.29 -5.59
C SER A 389 -15.89 -2.99 -6.16
N TYR A 390 -14.74 -2.33 -6.20
CA TYR A 390 -13.49 -2.94 -6.63
C TYR A 390 -12.97 -3.95 -5.60
N ASP A 391 -12.90 -3.61 -4.30
CA ASP A 391 -12.44 -4.54 -3.25
C ASP A 391 -13.33 -5.78 -3.16
N ALA A 392 -14.65 -5.62 -3.31
CA ALA A 392 -15.61 -6.72 -3.35
C ALA A 392 -15.46 -7.60 -4.61
N SER A 393 -14.93 -7.07 -5.71
CA SER A 393 -14.69 -7.85 -6.93
C SER A 393 -13.47 -8.78 -6.83
N ILE A 394 -12.46 -8.39 -6.04
CA ILE A 394 -11.23 -9.18 -5.83
C ILE A 394 -11.31 -10.12 -4.61
N HIS A 395 -12.19 -9.85 -3.63
CA HIS A 395 -12.27 -10.61 -2.39
C HIS A 395 -13.72 -11.02 -2.07
N LYS A 396 -14.03 -12.31 -2.22
CA LYS A 396 -15.38 -12.87 -2.00
C LYS A 396 -15.92 -12.67 -0.58
N GLY A 397 -15.03 -12.52 0.41
CA GLY A 397 -15.39 -12.19 1.79
C GLY A 397 -15.51 -10.69 2.08
N VAL A 398 -15.39 -9.80 1.09
CA VAL A 398 -15.49 -8.34 1.28
C VAL A 398 -16.80 -7.81 0.68
N ARG A 399 -17.47 -6.93 1.43
CA ARG A 399 -18.68 -6.21 0.99
C ARG A 399 -18.32 -4.83 0.43
N ASP A 400 -19.06 -4.35 -0.57
CA ASP A 400 -18.97 -2.98 -1.09
C ASP A 400 -19.86 -2.04 -0.26
N PHE A 401 -19.25 -1.11 0.48
CA PHE A 401 -19.92 -0.18 1.39
C PHE A 401 -20.69 0.92 0.65
N PHE A 402 -20.42 1.10 -0.65
CA PHE A 402 -21.04 2.11 -1.49
C PHE A 402 -22.10 1.50 -2.43
N ALA A 403 -22.36 0.18 -2.34
CA ALA A 403 -23.37 -0.54 -3.11
C ALA A 403 -24.84 -0.15 -2.79
N MET A 404 -25.05 0.84 -1.91
CA MET A 404 -26.35 1.40 -1.53
C MET A 404 -27.19 1.82 -2.76
N PHE A 405 -26.54 2.22 -3.86
CA PHE A 405 -27.22 2.67 -5.08
C PHE A 405 -27.40 1.55 -6.13
N THR A 406 -26.84 0.36 -5.88
CA THR A 406 -26.83 -0.79 -6.81
C THR A 406 -27.99 -1.75 -6.51
N PRO A 407 -28.99 -1.91 -7.40
CA PRO A 407 -30.08 -2.86 -7.19
C PRO A 407 -29.57 -4.30 -7.08
N GLY A 408 -30.09 -5.04 -6.10
CA GLY A 408 -29.69 -6.43 -5.83
C GLY A 408 -28.34 -6.60 -5.11
N SER A 409 -27.73 -5.52 -4.61
CA SER A 409 -26.59 -5.62 -3.68
C SER A 409 -27.02 -6.07 -2.28
N TRP A 410 -26.06 -6.34 -1.39
CA TRP A 410 -26.31 -6.60 0.03
C TRP A 410 -26.93 -5.39 0.78
N LEU A 411 -26.85 -4.18 0.21
CA LEU A 411 -27.52 -2.97 0.73
C LEU A 411 -28.89 -2.70 0.07
N ASP A 412 -29.33 -3.56 -0.85
CA ASP A 412 -30.62 -3.43 -1.53
C ASP A 412 -31.85 -3.36 -0.59
N PRO A 413 -31.88 -4.04 0.58
CA PRO A 413 -32.95 -3.82 1.56
C PRO A 413 -32.97 -2.38 2.10
N VAL A 414 -31.79 -1.81 2.44
CA VAL A 414 -31.68 -0.43 2.94
C VAL A 414 -32.07 0.55 1.83
N ARG A 415 -31.67 0.28 0.58
CA ARG A 415 -32.09 1.02 -0.62
C ARG A 415 -33.60 0.96 -0.85
N LYS A 416 -34.24 -0.20 -0.71
CA LYS A 416 -35.70 -0.36 -0.79
C LYS A 416 -36.40 0.40 0.33
N LYS A 417 -35.92 0.32 1.57
CA LYS A 417 -36.48 1.05 2.71
C LYS A 417 -36.32 2.56 2.58
N GLN A 418 -35.21 3.03 2.01
CA GLN A 418 -35.03 4.42 1.60
C GLN A 418 -36.13 4.83 0.59
N GLN A 419 -36.42 4.01 -0.42
CA GLN A 419 -37.54 4.25 -1.37
C GLN A 419 -38.95 4.12 -0.76
N GLU A 420 -39.11 3.65 0.48
CA GLU A 420 -40.38 3.66 1.22
C GLU A 420 -40.51 4.89 2.12
N PHE A 421 -39.40 5.27 2.77
CA PHE A 421 -39.24 6.54 3.45
C PHE A 421 -39.52 7.72 2.51
N GLU A 422 -38.99 7.65 1.28
CA GLU A 422 -39.16 8.68 0.24
C GLU A 422 -40.62 8.90 -0.19
N LYS A 423 -41.49 7.89 -0.05
CA LYS A 423 -42.94 8.01 -0.35
C LYS A 423 -43.73 8.65 0.79
N THR A 424 -43.15 8.76 1.99
CA THR A 424 -43.88 9.09 3.22
C THR A 424 -43.38 10.34 3.94
N LEU A 425 -42.13 10.79 3.68
CA LEU A 425 -41.55 12.04 4.20
C LEU A 425 -41.80 12.24 5.73
N PRO A 426 -41.50 11.25 6.59
CA PRO A 426 -41.83 11.32 8.02
C PRO A 426 -40.95 12.35 8.74
N LYS A 427 -41.55 13.49 9.09
CA LYS A 427 -40.86 14.64 9.69
C LYS A 427 -40.08 14.27 10.96
N GLY A 428 -38.83 14.73 11.05
CA GLY A 428 -37.97 14.52 12.22
C GLY A 428 -37.34 13.12 12.32
N VAL A 429 -37.52 12.26 11.32
CA VAL A 429 -36.85 10.95 11.23
C VAL A 429 -35.68 11.05 10.25
N VAL A 430 -34.51 10.52 10.60
CA VAL A 430 -33.35 10.47 9.70
C VAL A 430 -33.58 9.40 8.62
N PRO A 431 -33.33 9.68 7.32
CA PRO A 431 -33.51 8.69 6.25
C PRO A 431 -32.61 7.45 6.43
N PRO A 432 -33.07 6.24 6.06
CA PRO A 432 -32.31 4.99 6.19
C PRO A 432 -30.87 5.04 5.65
N SER A 433 -30.68 5.58 4.45
CA SER A 433 -29.37 5.68 3.80
C SER A 433 -28.45 6.74 4.46
N VAL A 434 -29.03 7.85 4.94
CA VAL A 434 -28.30 8.89 5.69
C VAL A 434 -27.74 8.32 6.97
N ARG A 435 -28.55 7.57 7.73
CA ARG A 435 -28.14 6.92 8.99
C ARG A 435 -26.96 5.96 8.79
N TYR A 436 -26.91 5.24 7.68
CA TYR A 436 -25.79 4.37 7.32
C TYR A 436 -24.49 5.17 7.11
N PHE A 437 -24.52 6.21 6.25
CA PHE A 437 -23.32 7.03 5.98
C PHE A 437 -22.88 7.88 7.18
N GLN A 438 -23.80 8.29 8.05
CA GLN A 438 -23.51 8.95 9.33
C GLN A 438 -22.62 8.07 10.22
N GLN A 439 -23.04 6.83 10.48
CA GLN A 439 -22.28 5.87 11.29
C GLN A 439 -20.95 5.48 10.64
N MET A 440 -20.90 5.41 9.30
CA MET A 440 -19.67 5.15 8.54
C MET A 440 -18.64 6.27 8.69
N SER A 441 -19.06 7.54 8.62
CA SER A 441 -18.13 8.68 8.75
C SER A 441 -17.77 9.00 10.20
N GLU A 442 -18.67 8.74 11.16
CA GLU A 442 -18.35 8.78 12.60
C GLU A 442 -17.19 7.83 12.92
N ALA A 443 -17.23 6.60 12.38
CA ALA A 443 -16.13 5.64 12.52
C ALA A 443 -14.82 6.12 11.88
N MET A 444 -14.86 6.83 10.75
CA MET A 444 -13.66 7.46 10.19
C MET A 444 -13.11 8.53 11.17
N ALA A 445 -13.95 9.40 11.71
CA ALA A 445 -13.52 10.42 12.69
C ALA A 445 -12.91 9.80 13.96
N GLU A 446 -13.43 8.68 14.44
CA GLU A 446 -12.85 7.92 15.55
C GLU A 446 -11.50 7.30 15.20
N ALA A 447 -11.33 6.82 13.96
CA ALA A 447 -10.12 6.16 13.48
C ALA A 447 -8.93 7.12 13.25
N CYS A 448 -9.19 8.39 12.90
CA CYS A 448 -8.15 9.34 12.51
C CYS A 448 -7.31 9.88 13.68
N PHE A 449 -6.00 10.07 13.47
CA PHE A 449 -5.06 10.62 14.46
C PHE A 449 -4.15 11.71 13.86
N GLY A 450 -3.51 12.53 14.70
CA GLY A 450 -2.56 13.55 14.25
C GLY A 450 -3.20 14.67 13.41
N LYS A 451 -2.54 15.08 12.32
CA LYS A 451 -2.94 16.24 11.48
C LYS A 451 -4.08 15.90 10.52
N VAL A 452 -5.30 16.12 10.99
CA VAL A 452 -6.55 15.93 10.25
C VAL A 452 -6.94 17.23 9.53
N ILE A 453 -7.36 17.10 8.26
CA ILE A 453 -7.71 18.25 7.40
C ILE A 453 -9.22 18.26 7.13
N ILE A 454 -9.81 19.46 7.03
CA ILE A 454 -11.20 19.72 6.63
C ILE A 454 -11.18 20.65 5.40
N MET A 455 -11.54 20.16 4.21
CA MET A 455 -11.69 21.03 3.03
C MET A 455 -13.02 21.80 3.07
N THR A 456 -12.98 23.09 2.76
CA THR A 456 -14.15 24.00 2.77
C THR A 456 -13.95 25.15 1.78
N GLU A 457 -15.05 25.71 1.25
CA GLU A 457 -15.02 26.85 0.31
C GLU A 457 -14.62 28.19 0.96
N THR A 458 -14.69 28.30 2.29
CA THR A 458 -14.31 29.54 2.99
C THR A 458 -13.86 29.20 4.42
N PRO A 459 -12.57 28.82 4.62
CA PRO A 459 -12.03 28.46 5.93
C PRO A 459 -12.33 29.46 7.06
N SER A 460 -12.30 30.76 6.77
CA SER A 460 -12.55 31.83 7.74
C SER A 460 -14.02 31.96 8.17
N GLU A 461 -14.96 31.39 7.40
CA GLU A 461 -16.39 31.37 7.70
C GLU A 461 -16.91 29.97 8.06
N LEU A 462 -16.03 28.97 8.21
CA LEU A 462 -16.40 27.57 8.49
C LEU A 462 -17.36 27.43 9.69
N ALA A 463 -17.18 28.22 10.75
CA ALA A 463 -18.07 28.20 11.93
C ALA A 463 -19.50 28.70 11.65
N LEU A 464 -19.75 29.36 10.52
CA LEU A 464 -21.05 29.89 10.08
C LEU A 464 -21.82 28.88 9.20
N TYR A 465 -21.20 27.75 8.86
CA TYR A 465 -21.79 26.65 8.09
C TYR A 465 -22.56 25.66 8.99
N GLU A 466 -22.54 25.84 10.32
CA GLU A 466 -23.25 24.98 11.29
C GLU A 466 -24.79 25.18 11.23
N PRO A 467 -25.61 24.14 11.47
CA PRO A 467 -27.07 24.23 11.31
C PRO A 467 -27.70 25.36 12.13
N GLY A 468 -28.54 26.18 11.48
CA GLY A 468 -29.21 27.32 12.10
C GLY A 468 -28.38 28.61 12.15
N LYS A 469 -27.21 28.66 11.51
CA LYS A 469 -26.41 29.89 11.33
C LYS A 469 -26.55 30.48 9.91
N LYS A 470 -25.83 31.57 9.67
CA LYS A 470 -25.84 32.44 8.46
C LYS A 470 -25.92 31.68 7.12
N TYR A 471 -25.34 30.48 7.01
CA TYR A 471 -25.23 29.75 5.75
C TYR A 471 -25.84 28.34 5.75
N GLN A 472 -26.66 28.00 6.75
CA GLN A 472 -27.33 26.69 6.78
C GLN A 472 -28.69 26.77 7.51
N ASP A 473 -29.77 26.57 6.75
CA ASP A 473 -31.09 26.26 7.32
C ASP A 473 -31.00 24.95 8.12
N ILE A 474 -31.62 24.93 9.30
CA ILE A 474 -31.54 23.83 10.27
C ILE A 474 -32.07 22.48 9.74
N SER A 475 -32.85 22.49 8.65
CA SER A 475 -33.28 21.28 7.93
C SER A 475 -32.14 20.61 7.13
N PHE A 476 -31.10 21.35 6.70
CA PHE A 476 -30.03 20.86 5.82
C PHE A 476 -28.74 20.50 6.58
N ASN A 477 -28.83 19.59 7.56
CA ASN A 477 -27.69 19.18 8.39
C ASN A 477 -26.88 18.02 7.74
N ASN A 478 -25.61 18.24 7.40
CA ASN A 478 -24.74 17.23 6.77
C ASN A 478 -24.08 16.27 7.78
N VAL A 479 -23.37 15.25 7.29
CA VAL A 479 -22.68 14.26 8.15
C VAL A 479 -21.53 14.90 8.94
N PHE A 480 -20.81 15.85 8.33
CA PHE A 480 -19.74 16.59 9.02
C PHE A 480 -20.25 17.28 10.30
N TRP A 481 -21.32 18.08 10.22
CA TRP A 481 -21.81 18.85 11.36
C TRP A 481 -22.49 18.00 12.45
N SER A 482 -23.10 16.89 12.04
CA SER A 482 -23.89 16.02 12.92
C SER A 482 -23.08 14.90 13.60
N HIS A 483 -22.09 14.31 12.93
CA HIS A 483 -21.42 13.09 13.40
C HIS A 483 -19.88 13.20 13.42
N GLU A 484 -19.26 13.80 12.41
CA GLU A 484 -17.79 13.91 12.37
C GLU A 484 -17.29 14.96 13.37
N ARG A 485 -17.87 16.18 13.33
CA ARG A 485 -17.45 17.29 14.20
C ARG A 485 -17.48 16.95 15.69
N PRO A 486 -18.53 16.35 16.29
CA PRO A 486 -18.52 16.05 17.72
C PRO A 486 -17.36 15.14 18.14
N VAL A 487 -17.01 14.16 17.29
CA VAL A 487 -15.84 13.31 17.48
C VAL A 487 -14.55 14.12 17.34
N LEU A 488 -14.39 14.89 16.26
CA LEU A 488 -13.19 15.71 16.03
C LEU A 488 -12.98 16.77 17.12
N GLN A 489 -14.04 17.42 17.61
CA GLN A 489 -14.01 18.36 18.75
C GLN A 489 -13.52 17.68 20.03
N ARG A 490 -14.02 16.46 20.32
CA ARG A 490 -13.56 15.66 21.46
C ARG A 490 -12.08 15.27 21.31
N LYS A 491 -11.66 14.83 20.12
CA LYS A 491 -10.29 14.38 19.83
C LYS A 491 -9.26 15.52 19.80
N VAL A 492 -9.65 16.75 19.47
CA VAL A 492 -8.80 17.93 19.72
C VAL A 492 -8.67 18.20 21.22
N LYS A 493 -9.79 18.13 21.97
CA LYS A 493 -9.81 18.40 23.42
C LYS A 493 -9.07 17.34 24.26
N SER A 494 -8.88 16.12 23.74
CA SER A 494 -8.01 15.09 24.32
C SER A 494 -6.56 15.13 23.82
N GLY A 495 -6.24 15.97 22.83
CA GLY A 495 -4.90 16.06 22.23
C GLY A 495 -4.55 14.93 21.24
N GLU A 496 -5.54 14.18 20.75
CA GLU A 496 -5.34 13.06 19.81
C GLU A 496 -5.20 13.52 18.34
N ILE A 497 -5.73 14.70 18.00
CA ILE A 497 -5.63 15.30 16.66
C ILE A 497 -5.34 16.80 16.72
N GLN A 498 -4.72 17.31 15.67
CA GLN A 498 -4.73 18.73 15.28
C GLN A 498 -5.63 18.87 14.05
N LEU A 499 -6.47 19.91 14.03
CA LEU A 499 -7.36 20.19 12.90
C LEU A 499 -6.84 21.37 12.06
N TYR A 500 -6.99 21.25 10.75
CA TYR A 500 -6.66 22.30 9.80
C TYR A 500 -7.80 22.51 8.81
N ALA A 501 -8.22 23.76 8.62
CA ALA A 501 -9.16 24.12 7.54
C ALA A 501 -8.35 24.37 6.25
N LEU A 502 -8.70 23.67 5.18
CA LEU A 502 -8.11 23.77 3.85
C LEU A 502 -9.11 24.45 2.90
N ASP A 503 -8.66 25.46 2.17
CA ASP A 503 -9.45 26.13 1.14
C ASP A 503 -9.65 25.24 -0.09
N ALA A 504 -10.89 25.14 -0.56
CA ALA A 504 -11.25 24.32 -1.71
C ALA A 504 -10.68 24.86 -3.04
N ASP A 505 -10.45 26.17 -3.16
CA ASP A 505 -9.98 26.82 -4.39
C ASP A 505 -8.48 27.13 -4.34
N THR A 506 -8.00 27.83 -3.29
CA THR A 506 -6.60 28.26 -3.19
C THR A 506 -5.65 27.12 -2.78
N LYS A 507 -6.19 26.07 -2.15
CA LYS A 507 -5.45 24.98 -1.49
C LYS A 507 -4.51 25.44 -0.36
N GLU A 508 -4.70 26.65 0.14
CA GLU A 508 -4.07 27.13 1.38
C GLU A 508 -4.78 26.53 2.60
N ALA A 509 -4.07 26.35 3.72
CA ALA A 509 -4.64 25.78 4.93
C ALA A 509 -4.18 26.51 6.20
N TRP A 510 -5.03 26.52 7.22
CA TRP A 510 -4.77 27.16 8.51
C TRP A 510 -5.07 26.19 9.65
N GLU A 511 -4.27 26.24 10.71
CA GLU A 511 -4.57 25.50 11.94
C GLU A 511 -5.86 26.04 12.58
N ILE A 512 -6.75 25.15 13.02
CA ILE A 512 -7.93 25.50 13.80
C ILE A 512 -7.53 25.55 15.28
N VAL A 513 -7.23 26.75 15.76
CA VAL A 513 -6.72 27.02 17.12
C VAL A 513 -7.82 27.26 18.16
N ASP A 514 -9.08 27.09 17.76
CA ASP A 514 -10.26 26.95 18.61
C ASP A 514 -11.26 26.09 17.86
N VAL A 515 -11.60 24.91 18.40
CA VAL A 515 -12.45 23.91 17.74
C VAL A 515 -13.95 24.09 18.00
N ASP A 516 -14.32 24.99 18.92
CA ASP A 516 -15.72 25.34 19.16
C ASP A 516 -16.15 26.55 18.32
N THR A 517 -15.21 27.46 18.02
CA THR A 517 -15.44 28.62 17.14
C THR A 517 -14.82 28.50 15.73
N PHE A 518 -14.12 27.40 15.43
CA PHE A 518 -13.33 27.19 14.20
C PHE A 518 -12.36 28.35 13.88
N ARG A 519 -11.87 29.05 14.90
CA ARG A 519 -10.98 30.20 14.72
C ARG A 519 -9.65 29.77 14.11
N LEU A 520 -9.31 30.36 12.98
CA LEU A 520 -8.05 30.10 12.28
C LEU A 520 -6.85 30.69 13.02
N GLY A 521 -5.72 29.98 12.91
CA GLY A 521 -4.40 30.35 13.42
C GLY A 521 -3.39 30.52 12.28
N PRO A 522 -2.14 30.05 12.45
CA PRO A 522 -1.10 30.17 11.43
C PRO A 522 -1.45 29.43 10.12
N LEU A 523 -1.03 30.02 9.00
CA LEU A 523 -1.01 29.38 7.69
C LEU A 523 -0.02 28.19 7.71
N THR A 524 -0.45 27.05 7.18
CA THR A 524 0.33 25.81 7.05
C THR A 524 0.25 25.29 5.61
N LYS A 525 1.40 24.99 5.00
CA LYS A 525 1.44 24.37 3.67
C LYS A 525 1.30 22.85 3.77
N PHE A 526 0.26 22.29 3.16
CA PHE A 526 0.12 20.83 2.93
C PHE A 526 0.24 20.41 1.47
N ARG A 527 0.41 21.36 0.53
CA ARG A 527 0.56 21.12 -0.91
C ARG A 527 2.01 20.73 -1.26
N ARG A 528 2.20 19.87 -2.26
CA ARG A 528 3.50 19.62 -2.89
C ARG A 528 4.02 20.88 -3.58
N ASP A 529 5.30 21.19 -3.43
CA ASP A 529 5.97 22.23 -4.21
C ASP A 529 6.26 21.68 -5.63
N LEU A 530 5.37 21.97 -6.58
CA LEU A 530 5.43 21.46 -7.95
C LEU A 530 6.21 22.41 -8.87
N HIS A 531 7.38 21.96 -9.35
CA HIS A 531 8.08 22.64 -10.44
C HIS A 531 7.34 22.42 -11.78
N SER A 532 7.26 23.48 -12.59
CA SER A 532 6.23 23.68 -13.62
C SER A 532 6.23 22.68 -14.79
N GLU A 533 7.34 21.99 -15.05
CA GLU A 533 7.42 21.00 -16.15
C GLU A 533 6.66 19.70 -15.85
N SER A 534 6.44 19.37 -14.57
CA SER A 534 5.79 18.13 -14.13
C SER A 534 4.28 18.06 -14.44
N ALA A 535 3.62 19.21 -14.66
CA ALA A 535 2.16 19.30 -14.71
C ALA A 535 1.48 18.50 -15.84
N HIS A 536 2.19 18.22 -16.94
CA HIS A 536 1.61 17.54 -18.12
C HIS A 536 1.79 16.02 -18.14
N GLN A 537 2.58 15.43 -17.23
CA GLN A 537 2.77 13.96 -17.16
C GLN A 537 1.77 13.25 -16.23
N ILE A 538 0.92 13.99 -15.50
CA ILE A 538 0.03 13.43 -14.47
C ILE A 538 -1.20 12.72 -15.06
N LEU A 539 -1.53 12.99 -16.34
CA LEU A 539 -2.69 12.41 -17.03
C LEU A 539 -2.42 11.02 -17.64
N GLY A 540 -2.29 10.01 -16.77
CA GLY A 540 -2.68 8.62 -17.12
C GLY A 540 -1.72 7.47 -16.78
N THR A 541 -1.90 6.87 -15.59
CA THR A 541 -1.70 5.41 -15.34
C THR A 541 -2.29 5.04 -13.98
N PHE A 542 -3.35 4.22 -13.91
CA PHE A 542 -3.97 3.81 -12.64
C PHE A 542 -4.91 2.57 -12.79
N GLU A 543 -4.57 1.39 -12.23
CA GLU A 543 -5.45 0.20 -12.22
C GLU A 543 -5.21 -0.83 -11.07
N GLN A 544 -6.09 -1.83 -11.00
CA GLN A 544 -6.36 -2.97 -10.09
C GLN A 544 -5.13 -3.82 -9.65
N SER A 545 -4.85 -4.21 -8.38
CA SER A 545 -5.11 -3.65 -7.01
C SER A 545 -5.06 -4.74 -5.87
N GLN A 546 -4.88 -4.35 -4.59
CA GLN A 546 -4.87 -5.20 -3.37
C GLN A 546 -5.19 -4.41 -2.08
N VAL A 547 -5.70 -5.07 -1.03
CA VAL A 547 -5.87 -4.50 0.33
C VAL A 547 -4.55 -4.59 1.11
N GLN A 548 -3.62 -3.68 0.79
CA GLN A 548 -2.37 -3.47 1.54
C GLN A 548 -2.25 -2.02 2.05
N ALA A 549 -1.10 -1.68 2.64
CA ALA A 549 -0.84 -0.40 3.30
C ALA A 549 -0.93 0.82 2.35
N ARG A 550 -2.17 1.34 2.19
CA ARG A 550 -2.62 2.70 1.83
C ARG A 550 -2.11 3.38 0.55
N ASP A 551 -0.83 3.28 0.18
CA ASP A 551 -0.19 4.12 -0.84
C ASP A 551 -0.72 3.93 -2.27
N ASN A 552 -1.60 2.94 -2.48
CA ASN A 552 -2.23 2.64 -3.76
C ASN A 552 -3.76 2.85 -3.82
N VAL A 553 -4.40 3.40 -2.77
CA VAL A 553 -5.89 3.50 -2.68
C VAL A 553 -6.49 4.61 -3.57
N CYS A 554 -5.67 5.58 -3.96
CA CYS A 554 -6.13 6.82 -4.59
C CYS A 554 -6.95 6.75 -5.90
N PRO A 555 -6.69 5.84 -6.86
CA PRO A 555 -7.49 5.77 -8.08
C PRO A 555 -8.75 4.90 -7.99
N ARG A 556 -8.95 4.16 -6.90
CA ARG A 556 -10.16 3.34 -6.66
C ARG A 556 -10.77 3.65 -5.30
N SER A 557 -11.19 4.90 -5.20
CA SER A 557 -12.16 5.35 -4.19
C SER A 557 -13.57 4.93 -4.62
N GLY A 558 -14.50 4.83 -3.66
CA GLY A 558 -15.91 4.59 -3.90
C GLY A 558 -16.65 5.74 -4.61
N LEU A 559 -15.96 6.81 -5.04
CA LEU A 559 -16.57 7.97 -5.72
C LEU A 559 -17.38 7.58 -6.97
N ALA A 560 -17.02 6.49 -7.66
CA ALA A 560 -17.79 6.00 -8.81
C ALA A 560 -19.23 5.59 -8.46
N SER A 561 -19.51 5.30 -7.19
CA SER A 561 -20.85 5.01 -6.67
C SER A 561 -21.60 6.27 -6.20
N GLN A 562 -20.99 7.46 -6.24
CA GLN A 562 -21.63 8.72 -5.86
C GLN A 562 -22.64 9.16 -6.93
N PRO A 563 -23.93 9.33 -6.61
CA PRO A 563 -24.91 9.80 -7.59
C PRO A 563 -24.60 11.22 -8.07
N PRO A 564 -24.77 11.54 -9.37
CA PRO A 564 -24.46 12.87 -9.92
C PRO A 564 -25.13 14.01 -9.14
N GLY A 565 -24.31 14.95 -8.64
CA GLY A 565 -24.77 16.13 -7.91
C GLY A 565 -25.11 15.92 -6.43
N GLN A 566 -24.96 14.72 -5.86
CA GLN A 566 -25.21 14.46 -4.44
C GLN A 566 -23.90 14.33 -3.65
N ASP A 567 -23.75 15.05 -2.54
CA ASP A 567 -22.61 14.89 -1.61
C ASP A 567 -23.10 14.60 -0.19
N TRP A 568 -23.23 13.31 0.12
CA TRP A 568 -23.80 12.81 1.36
C TRP A 568 -22.99 13.19 2.61
N PHE A 569 -21.69 13.48 2.47
CA PHE A 569 -20.84 13.84 3.60
C PHE A 569 -20.71 15.36 3.75
N GLY A 570 -20.40 16.05 2.65
CA GLY A 570 -19.99 17.46 2.65
C GLY A 570 -21.09 18.48 2.37
N SER A 571 -22.11 18.17 1.55
CA SER A 571 -23.19 19.12 1.22
C SER A 571 -24.46 18.45 0.72
N TYR A 572 -25.55 18.61 1.48
CA TYR A 572 -26.86 18.08 1.10
C TYR A 572 -27.30 18.55 -0.29
N GLY A 573 -27.47 17.59 -1.19
CA GLY A 573 -28.12 17.80 -2.49
C GLY A 573 -29.61 18.12 -2.34
N SER A 574 -30.24 18.55 -3.44
CA SER A 574 -31.57 19.16 -3.53
C SER A 574 -32.77 18.22 -3.28
N ASN A 575 -32.66 17.26 -2.36
CA ASN A 575 -33.66 16.20 -2.16
C ASN A 575 -34.80 16.56 -1.17
N GLY A 576 -34.74 17.71 -0.48
CA GLY A 576 -35.88 18.35 0.21
C GLY A 576 -36.61 17.52 1.29
N TRP A 577 -35.94 17.25 2.42
CA TRP A 577 -36.45 16.48 3.56
C TRP A 577 -36.85 17.37 4.75
#